data_AF-A0A3M5JCF9-F1
#
_entry.id   AF-A0A3M5JCF9-F1
#
_cell.length_a   1.000
_cell.length_b   1.000
_cell.length_c   1.000
_cell.angle_alpha   90.00
_cell.angle_beta   90.00
_cell.angle_gamma   90.00
#
_symmetry.space_group_name_H-M   'P 1'
#
loop_
_entity.id
_entity.type
_entity.pdbx_description
1 polymer ?
#
loop_
_entity_poly.entity_id
_entity_poly.type
_entity_poly.pdbx_seq_one_letter_code
_entity_poly.pdbx_strand_id
1 'polypeptide(L)'
;MESRQQALDFKRTAEANGDISGLKKAEHALKEAGEQIDQLDLFRKNLQSFVRLYEFLSQIVPYEDRELEQLCVYAKHLHPLLRVDRLQQDDVDVGELQLSHYRLSKRAEHHLRLSEEGGEYTLKPGSDVGSGKPHDPEKKRLSEIIDALNDIFGAEVRDDDQLQFLTGIAQRISRQEDVMAQVNNHSVDQVMHGLFPKHVLDTVLDAMTDHEKLSLEVLDNETKSRAFALVILKMLKTAGELGGAEGAGI
;
A
#
# COMPACT_ATOMS: atom_id res chain seq x y z
N MET A 1 3.84 2.46 24.77
CA MET A 1 2.39 2.51 25.09
C MET A 1 2.09 3.76 25.92
N GLU A 2 2.73 3.94 27.08
CA GLU A 2 2.59 5.16 27.90
C GLU A 2 2.97 6.45 27.15
N SER A 3 4.02 6.40 26.32
CA SER A 3 4.46 7.54 25.49
C SER A 3 3.41 8.02 24.48
N ARG A 4 2.68 7.08 23.85
CA ARG A 4 1.62 7.40 22.87
C ARG A 4 0.38 7.97 23.55
N GLN A 5 -0.01 7.44 24.71
CA GLN A 5 -1.12 7.99 25.50
C GLN A 5 -0.79 9.39 26.03
N GLN A 6 0.41 9.61 26.56
CA GLN A 6 0.87 10.94 26.94
C GLN A 6 0.87 11.92 25.76
N ALA A 7 1.28 11.48 24.57
CA ALA A 7 1.25 12.33 23.38
C ALA A 7 -0.18 12.65 22.90
N LEU A 8 -1.15 11.73 23.05
CA LEU A 8 -2.57 11.98 22.76
C LEU A 8 -3.20 12.94 23.76
N ASP A 9 -2.89 12.80 25.05
CA ASP A 9 -3.38 13.71 26.11
C ASP A 9 -2.73 15.10 26.00
N PHE A 10 -1.45 15.15 25.60
CA PHE A 10 -0.76 16.39 25.28
C PHE A 10 -1.34 17.08 24.05
N LYS A 11 -1.74 16.31 23.01
CA LYS A 11 -2.46 16.85 21.84
C LYS A 11 -3.81 17.44 22.23
N ARG A 12 -4.61 16.73 23.03
CA ARG A 12 -5.93 17.21 23.51
C ARG A 12 -5.82 18.48 24.34
N THR A 13 -4.80 18.58 25.20
CA THR A 13 -4.56 19.78 26.02
C THR A 13 -3.97 20.94 25.22
N ALA A 14 -3.15 20.68 24.19
CA ALA A 14 -2.65 21.71 23.28
C ALA A 14 -3.75 22.27 22.35
N GLU A 15 -4.66 21.42 21.87
CA GLU A 15 -5.85 21.81 21.09
C GLU A 15 -6.80 22.69 21.91
N ALA A 16 -7.02 22.36 23.20
CA ALA A 16 -7.82 23.17 24.10
C ALA A 16 -7.22 24.56 24.39
N ASN A 17 -5.89 24.69 24.30
CA ASN A 17 -5.15 25.92 24.61
C ASN A 17 -4.77 26.76 23.38
N GLY A 18 -5.09 26.31 22.15
CA GLY A 18 -4.82 27.06 20.91
C GLY A 18 -3.33 27.24 20.56
N ASP A 19 -2.43 26.42 21.13
CA ASP A 19 -0.98 26.53 20.93
C ASP A 19 -0.51 25.75 19.68
N ILE A 20 -0.18 26.49 18.62
CA ILE A 20 0.28 25.94 17.33
C ILE A 20 1.64 25.22 17.48
N SER A 21 2.50 25.63 18.41
CA SER A 21 3.79 24.98 18.65
C SER A 21 3.63 23.67 19.43
N GLY A 22 2.72 23.66 20.40
CA GLY A 22 2.33 22.46 21.15
C GLY A 22 1.74 21.38 20.27
N LEU A 23 0.85 21.75 19.33
CA LEU A 23 0.23 20.85 18.38
C LEU A 23 1.25 20.15 17.47
N LYS A 24 2.19 20.89 16.88
CA LYS A 24 3.23 20.31 16.02
C LYS A 24 4.17 19.36 16.79
N LYS A 25 4.51 19.69 18.04
CA LYS A 25 5.31 18.81 18.91
C LYS A 25 4.55 17.54 19.28
N ALA A 26 3.25 17.65 19.57
CA ALA A 26 2.39 16.52 19.86
C ALA A 26 2.26 15.59 18.64
N GLU A 27 2.08 16.15 17.44
CA GLU A 27 2.02 15.40 16.18
C GLU A 27 3.33 14.67 15.88
N HIS A 28 4.48 15.33 16.09
CA HIS A 28 5.79 14.69 15.93
C HIS A 28 5.97 13.53 16.91
N ALA A 29 5.63 13.73 18.19
CA ALA A 29 5.72 12.68 19.21
C ALA A 29 4.78 11.50 18.91
N LEU A 30 3.59 11.75 18.36
CA LEU A 30 2.67 10.70 17.90
C LEU A 30 3.22 9.93 16.71
N LYS A 31 3.87 10.62 15.77
CA LYS A 31 4.52 9.99 14.61
C LYS A 31 5.66 9.08 15.06
N GLU A 32 6.57 9.57 15.89
CA GLU A 32 7.68 8.77 16.46
C GLU A 32 7.17 7.57 17.26
N ALA A 33 6.11 7.76 18.06
CA ALA A 33 5.50 6.66 18.80
C ALA A 33 4.83 5.62 17.87
N GLY A 34 4.27 6.06 16.73
CA GLY A 34 3.74 5.18 15.69
C GLY A 34 4.83 4.36 15.01
N GLU A 35 5.92 5.00 14.60
CA GLU A 35 7.08 4.34 13.99
C GLU A 35 7.69 3.28 14.92
N GLN A 36 7.78 3.56 16.23
CA GLN A 36 8.25 2.59 17.22
C GLN A 36 7.31 1.37 17.34
N ILE A 37 5.99 1.58 17.26
CA ILE A 37 5.02 0.48 17.29
C ILE A 37 5.14 -0.37 16.02
N ASP A 38 5.29 0.25 14.86
CA ASP A 38 5.45 -0.46 13.58
C ASP A 38 6.76 -1.26 13.54
N GLN A 39 7.86 -0.72 14.09
CA GLN A 39 9.11 -1.46 14.26
C GLN A 39 8.95 -2.69 15.16
N LEU A 40 8.19 -2.58 16.26
CA LEU A 40 7.92 -3.69 17.16
C LEU A 40 7.05 -4.77 16.49
N ASP A 41 6.06 -4.37 15.68
CA ASP A 41 5.20 -5.31 14.94
C ASP A 41 5.99 -6.01 13.81
N LEU A 42 6.88 -5.29 13.13
CA LEU A 42 7.82 -5.86 12.16
C LEU A 42 8.78 -6.86 12.82
N PHE A 43 9.37 -6.51 13.96
CA PHE A 43 10.23 -7.41 14.72
C PHE A 43 9.49 -8.71 15.06
N ARG A 44 8.25 -8.62 15.55
CA ARG A 44 7.41 -9.78 15.86
C ARG A 44 7.16 -10.67 14.65
N LYS A 45 6.88 -10.09 13.46
CA LYS A 45 6.70 -10.83 12.20
C LYS A 45 7.98 -11.52 11.77
N ASN A 46 9.11 -10.82 11.81
CA ASN A 46 10.42 -11.36 11.47
C ASN A 46 10.81 -12.53 12.38
N LEU A 47 10.48 -12.43 13.67
CA LEU A 47 10.75 -13.47 14.65
C LEU A 47 9.94 -14.76 14.36
N GLN A 48 8.71 -14.62 13.86
CA GLN A 48 7.91 -15.76 13.39
C GLN A 48 8.48 -16.37 12.10
N SER A 49 8.88 -15.53 11.15
CA SER A 49 9.52 -15.98 9.90
C SER A 49 10.83 -16.71 10.16
N PHE A 50 11.65 -16.24 11.09
CA PHE A 50 12.87 -16.89 11.53
C PHE A 50 12.62 -18.30 12.07
N VAL A 51 11.64 -18.48 12.97
CA VAL A 51 11.29 -19.80 13.52
C VAL A 51 10.85 -20.75 12.40
N ARG A 52 9.98 -20.31 11.49
CA ARG A 52 9.50 -21.14 10.36
C ARG A 52 10.64 -21.54 9.42
N LEU A 53 11.54 -20.61 9.11
CA LEU A 53 12.68 -20.86 8.22
C LEU A 53 13.68 -21.82 8.87
N TYR A 54 14.00 -21.63 10.14
CA TYR A 54 14.89 -22.52 10.87
C TYR A 54 14.29 -23.92 10.98
N GLU A 55 13.00 -24.05 11.34
CA GLU A 55 12.32 -25.35 11.39
C GLU A 55 12.35 -26.06 10.01
N PHE A 56 12.14 -25.32 8.92
CA PHE A 56 12.23 -25.87 7.57
C PHE A 56 13.66 -26.31 7.21
N LEU A 57 14.65 -25.44 7.40
CA LEU A 57 16.03 -25.74 7.06
C LEU A 57 16.63 -26.84 7.92
N SER A 58 16.23 -26.95 9.19
CA SER A 58 16.67 -28.02 10.11
C SER A 58 16.25 -29.42 9.66
N GLN A 59 15.26 -29.54 8.76
CA GLN A 59 14.87 -30.81 8.16
C GLN A 59 15.79 -31.24 7.01
N ILE A 60 16.54 -30.29 6.42
CA ILE A 60 17.36 -30.50 5.22
C ILE A 60 18.85 -30.47 5.56
N VAL A 61 19.23 -29.61 6.50
CA VAL A 61 20.62 -29.37 6.90
C VAL A 61 20.79 -29.63 8.39
N PRO A 62 21.73 -30.51 8.80
CA PRO A 62 22.10 -30.66 10.19
C PRO A 62 22.92 -29.45 10.63
N TYR A 63 22.30 -28.55 11.39
CA TYR A 63 23.01 -27.43 12.01
C TYR A 63 23.72 -27.93 13.27
N GLU A 64 25.05 -27.97 13.26
CA GLU A 64 25.87 -28.22 14.46
C GLU A 64 26.06 -26.93 15.31
N ASP A 65 25.09 -26.02 15.26
CA ASP A 65 25.13 -24.74 15.98
C ASP A 65 24.11 -24.71 17.12
N ARG A 66 24.64 -24.84 18.33
CA ARG A 66 23.88 -24.85 19.58
C ARG A 66 23.30 -23.48 19.94
N GLU A 67 23.92 -22.38 19.51
CA GLU A 67 23.42 -21.03 19.79
C GLU A 67 22.20 -20.72 18.91
N LEU A 68 22.24 -21.17 17.65
CA LEU A 68 21.15 -21.00 16.71
C LEU A 68 19.89 -21.78 17.13
N GLU A 69 20.07 -23.00 17.64
CA GLU A 69 18.99 -23.83 18.19
C GLU A 69 18.36 -23.18 19.43
N GLN A 70 19.20 -22.67 20.36
CA GLN A 70 18.74 -21.94 21.54
C GLN A 70 17.94 -20.69 21.16
N LEU A 71 18.40 -19.94 20.16
CA LEU A 71 17.70 -18.77 19.64
C LEU A 71 16.34 -19.13 19.06
N CYS A 72 16.24 -20.23 18.30
CA CYS A 72 14.97 -20.69 17.74
C CYS A 72 13.96 -21.10 18.83
N VAL A 73 14.40 -21.88 19.82
CA VAL A 73 13.55 -22.28 20.96
C VAL A 73 13.07 -21.06 21.75
N TYR A 74 13.98 -20.11 22.02
CA TYR A 74 13.65 -18.85 22.68
C TYR A 74 12.64 -18.02 21.86
N ALA A 75 12.90 -17.84 20.56
CA ALA A 75 12.05 -17.09 19.65
C ALA A 75 10.62 -17.70 19.56
N LYS A 76 10.52 -19.03 19.51
CA LYS A 76 9.24 -19.76 19.47
C LYS A 76 8.37 -19.48 20.70
N HIS A 77 8.97 -19.31 21.87
CA HIS A 77 8.26 -19.00 23.12
C HIS A 77 8.07 -17.50 23.35
N LEU A 78 8.95 -16.66 22.80
CA LEU A 78 8.85 -15.20 22.88
C LEU A 78 7.73 -14.66 21.98
N HIS A 79 7.56 -15.21 20.77
CA HIS A 79 6.58 -14.69 19.81
C HIS A 79 5.14 -14.60 20.36
N PRO A 80 4.59 -15.62 21.07
CA PRO A 80 3.27 -15.54 21.68
C PRO A 80 3.14 -14.48 22.79
N LEU A 81 4.24 -14.15 23.47
CA LEU A 81 4.27 -13.16 24.56
C LEU A 81 4.33 -11.72 24.05
N LEU A 82 4.74 -11.51 22.80
CA LEU A 82 4.72 -10.21 22.12
C LEU A 82 3.32 -9.82 21.60
N ARG A 83 2.27 -10.51 22.04
CA ARG A 83 0.88 -10.12 21.79
C ARG A 83 0.58 -8.86 22.58
N VAL A 84 0.73 -7.71 21.92
CA VAL A 84 0.00 -6.51 22.30
C VAL A 84 -1.44 -6.79 21.86
N ASP A 85 -2.30 -7.17 22.80
CA ASP A 85 -3.73 -7.12 22.54
C ASP A 85 -4.03 -5.71 21.99
N ARG A 86 -4.68 -5.65 20.82
CA ARG A 86 -5.18 -4.39 20.24
C ARG A 86 -6.34 -3.89 21.09
N LEU A 87 -6.11 -3.64 22.37
CA LEU A 87 -7.11 -3.17 23.35
C LEU A 87 -7.52 -1.72 23.14
N GLN A 88 -7.12 -1.10 22.02
CA GLN A 88 -7.50 0.25 21.65
C GLN A 88 -7.68 0.31 20.13
N GLN A 89 -8.54 -0.55 19.57
CA GLN A 89 -9.39 -0.04 18.50
C GLN A 89 -10.14 1.13 19.12
N ASP A 90 -10.08 2.29 18.45
CA ASP A 90 -10.93 3.42 18.78
C ASP A 90 -12.32 2.89 19.11
N ASP A 91 -12.88 3.30 20.25
CA ASP A 91 -14.23 2.95 20.65
C ASP A 91 -15.15 3.58 19.59
N VAL A 92 -15.41 2.84 18.52
CA VAL A 92 -16.34 3.26 17.47
C VAL A 92 -17.70 3.18 18.14
N ASP A 93 -18.28 4.33 18.46
CA ASP A 93 -19.63 4.40 19.01
C ASP A 93 -20.63 3.87 17.97
N VAL A 94 -21.06 2.62 18.16
CA VAL A 94 -22.02 1.91 17.32
C VAL A 94 -23.47 2.14 17.77
N GLY A 95 -23.74 3.07 18.70
CA GLY A 95 -25.04 3.28 19.34
C GLY A 95 -26.21 3.57 18.39
N GLU A 96 -25.95 4.08 17.18
CA GLU A 96 -26.99 4.48 16.22
C GLU A 96 -27.30 3.44 15.12
N LEU A 97 -26.58 2.31 15.06
CA LEU A 97 -26.83 1.29 14.04
C LEU A 97 -27.90 0.28 14.50
N GLN A 98 -29.17 0.68 14.43
CA GLN A 98 -30.29 -0.26 14.51
C GLN A 98 -30.30 -1.17 13.27
N LEU A 99 -29.85 -2.41 13.44
CA LEU A 99 -29.96 -3.48 12.45
C LEU A 99 -31.43 -3.79 12.15
N SER A 100 -32.01 -3.16 11.13
CA SER A 100 -33.42 -3.37 10.78
C SER A 100 -33.67 -4.62 9.94
N HIS A 101 -32.67 -5.13 9.19
CA HIS A 101 -32.84 -6.30 8.32
C HIS A 101 -31.58 -7.17 8.28
N TYR A 102 -31.68 -8.40 8.79
CA TYR A 102 -30.64 -9.42 8.68
C TYR A 102 -31.05 -10.44 7.60
N ARG A 103 -30.25 -10.56 6.53
CA ARG A 103 -30.42 -11.62 5.52
C ARG A 103 -29.16 -12.48 5.46
N LEU A 104 -29.28 -13.71 5.94
CA LEU A 104 -28.27 -14.76 5.73
C LEU A 104 -28.30 -15.22 4.27
N SER A 105 -27.20 -15.04 3.57
CA SER A 105 -26.94 -15.66 2.27
C SER A 105 -25.74 -16.60 2.39
N LYS A 106 -25.97 -17.88 2.11
CA LYS A 106 -24.95 -18.94 2.11
C LYS A 106 -24.03 -18.71 0.91
N ARG A 107 -22.81 -18.23 1.16
CA ARG A 107 -21.85 -17.86 0.10
C ARG A 107 -21.19 -19.06 -0.58
N ALA A 108 -21.02 -20.18 0.11
CA ALA A 108 -20.51 -21.43 -0.48
C ALA A 108 -20.75 -22.63 0.46
N GLU A 109 -20.79 -23.83 -0.11
CA GLU A 109 -20.80 -25.10 0.61
C GLU A 109 -19.51 -25.84 0.26
N HIS A 110 -18.50 -25.76 1.13
CA HIS A 110 -17.22 -26.42 0.88
C HIS A 110 -17.32 -27.90 1.23
N HIS A 111 -17.19 -28.76 0.21
CA HIS A 111 -16.99 -30.18 0.40
C HIS A 111 -15.52 -30.43 0.74
N LEU A 112 -15.23 -30.72 2.01
CA LEU A 112 -13.92 -31.19 2.43
C LEU A 112 -13.73 -32.62 1.91
N ARG A 113 -13.01 -32.78 0.81
CA ARG A 113 -12.56 -34.09 0.33
C ARG A 113 -11.39 -34.55 1.21
N LEU A 114 -11.67 -35.47 2.12
CA LEU A 114 -10.67 -36.20 2.91
C LEU A 114 -10.24 -37.46 2.15
N SER A 115 -9.43 -37.33 1.10
CA SER A 115 -8.73 -38.46 0.47
C SER A 115 -7.56 -37.92 -0.34
N GLU A 116 -6.33 -38.23 0.09
CA GLU A 116 -5.11 -38.03 -0.68
C GLU A 116 -5.03 -39.04 -1.83
N GLU A 117 -4.65 -38.57 -3.01
CA GLU A 117 -3.95 -39.38 -4.01
C GLU A 117 -2.97 -38.48 -4.79
N GLY A 118 -1.68 -38.60 -4.49
CA GLY A 118 -0.58 -38.51 -5.46
C GLY A 118 -0.32 -37.19 -6.18
N GLY A 119 -0.55 -36.02 -5.56
CA GLY A 119 -0.08 -34.74 -6.10
C GLY A 119 1.31 -34.39 -5.55
N GLU A 120 2.30 -34.28 -6.42
CA GLU A 120 3.62 -33.73 -6.09
C GLU A 120 3.45 -32.29 -5.57
N TYR A 121 3.45 -32.12 -4.24
CA TYR A 121 3.42 -30.81 -3.60
C TYR A 121 4.75 -30.12 -3.84
N THR A 122 4.87 -29.42 -4.96
CA THR A 122 5.92 -28.42 -5.14
C THR A 122 5.62 -27.26 -4.20
N LEU A 123 6.19 -27.32 -3.00
CA LEU A 123 6.24 -26.19 -2.09
C LEU A 123 7.00 -25.05 -2.78
N LYS A 124 6.31 -23.92 -3.00
CA LYS A 124 6.98 -22.69 -3.46
C LYS A 124 8.01 -22.31 -2.38
N PRO A 125 9.32 -22.24 -2.72
CA PRO A 125 10.31 -21.75 -1.77
C PRO A 125 9.95 -20.31 -1.40
N GLY A 126 9.96 -20.00 -0.11
CA GLY A 126 9.61 -18.67 0.41
C GLY A 126 10.60 -17.62 -0.09
N SER A 127 10.22 -16.89 -1.15
CA SER A 127 11.02 -15.80 -1.73
C SER A 127 10.94 -14.48 -0.96
N ASP A 128 10.12 -14.41 0.10
CA ASP A 128 9.92 -13.18 0.89
C ASP A 128 10.31 -13.35 2.37
N VAL A 129 11.51 -13.88 2.61
CA VAL A 129 12.13 -13.84 3.94
C VAL A 129 12.69 -12.43 4.18
N GLY A 130 12.04 -11.66 5.05
CA GLY A 130 12.66 -10.50 5.71
C GLY A 130 12.84 -9.22 4.88
N SER A 131 12.15 -9.06 3.75
CA SER A 131 12.24 -7.83 2.91
C SER A 131 11.41 -6.64 3.43
N GLY A 132 10.69 -6.80 4.54
CA GLY A 132 9.86 -5.77 5.14
C GLY A 132 10.67 -4.60 5.67
N LYS A 133 11.08 -3.68 4.79
CA LYS A 133 11.52 -2.34 5.21
C LYS A 133 10.32 -1.62 5.82
N PRO A 134 10.48 -0.86 6.93
CA PRO A 134 9.43 0.06 7.38
C PRO A 134 9.12 0.99 6.20
N HIS A 135 7.98 0.73 5.55
CA HIS A 135 7.52 1.56 4.46
C HIS A 135 6.96 2.81 5.09
N ASP A 136 7.51 3.96 4.67
CA ASP A 136 6.88 5.26 4.87
C ASP A 136 5.37 5.11 4.58
N PRO A 137 4.46 5.69 5.38
CA PRO A 137 3.03 5.65 5.10
C PRO A 137 2.70 5.99 3.63
N GLU A 138 3.49 6.85 2.97
CA GLU A 138 3.34 7.14 1.54
C GLU A 138 3.70 5.94 0.64
N LYS A 139 4.77 5.22 0.94
CA LYS A 139 5.16 4.01 0.20
C LYS A 139 4.20 2.86 0.45
N LYS A 140 3.67 2.73 1.66
CA LYS A 140 2.64 1.74 1.98
C LYS A 140 1.35 2.03 1.20
N ARG A 141 0.91 3.29 1.16
CA ARG A 141 -0.22 3.71 0.33
C ARG A 141 0.02 3.43 -1.15
N LEU A 142 1.23 3.69 -1.64
CA LEU A 142 1.59 3.40 -3.03
C LEU A 142 1.57 1.89 -3.31
N SER A 143 2.11 1.06 -2.41
CA SER A 143 2.03 -0.40 -2.53
C SER A 143 0.58 -0.89 -2.52
N GLU A 144 -0.28 -0.38 -1.64
CA GLU A 144 -1.71 -0.71 -1.62
C GLU A 144 -2.41 -0.31 -2.95
N ILE A 145 -2.03 0.83 -3.55
CA ILE A 145 -2.54 1.26 -4.85
C ILE A 145 -2.04 0.34 -5.96
N ILE A 146 -0.76 -0.04 -5.97
CA ILE A 146 -0.17 -0.96 -6.96
C ILE A 146 -0.81 -2.34 -6.86
N ASP A 147 -1.02 -2.87 -5.65
CA ASP A 147 -1.69 -4.16 -5.44
C ASP A 147 -3.13 -4.10 -5.96
N ALA A 148 -3.87 -3.02 -5.66
CA ALA A 148 -5.23 -2.83 -6.18
C ALA A 148 -5.27 -2.67 -7.70
N LEU A 149 -4.27 -2.01 -8.31
CA LEU A 149 -4.14 -1.90 -9.75
C LEU A 149 -3.85 -3.26 -10.39
N ASN A 150 -2.97 -4.06 -9.79
CA ASN A 150 -2.64 -5.40 -10.26
C ASN A 150 -3.83 -6.36 -10.17
N ASP A 151 -4.70 -6.21 -9.17
CA ASP A 151 -5.97 -6.95 -9.10
C ASP A 151 -6.94 -6.58 -10.23
N ILE A 152 -6.89 -5.34 -10.73
CA ILE A 152 -7.79 -4.82 -11.78
C ILE A 152 -7.26 -5.13 -13.19
N PHE A 153 -5.98 -4.84 -13.44
CA PHE A 153 -5.35 -4.94 -14.76
C PHE A 153 -4.63 -6.27 -15.01
N GLY A 154 -4.37 -7.05 -13.95
CA GLY A 154 -3.56 -8.26 -14.02
C GLY A 154 -2.06 -7.96 -14.18
N ALA A 155 -1.25 -9.02 -14.22
CA ALA A 155 0.22 -8.92 -14.27
C ALA A 155 0.79 -8.70 -15.69
N GLU A 156 -0.05 -8.35 -16.68
CA GLU A 156 0.38 -8.20 -18.08
C GLU A 156 1.04 -6.83 -18.36
N VAL A 157 0.78 -5.83 -17.53
CA VAL A 157 1.29 -4.46 -17.66
C VAL A 157 2.21 -4.15 -16.50
N ARG A 158 3.32 -3.42 -16.75
CA ARG A 158 4.26 -3.03 -15.68
C ARG A 158 3.60 -2.08 -14.67
N ASP A 159 3.94 -2.23 -13.39
CA ASP A 159 3.40 -1.39 -12.30
C ASP A 159 3.56 0.12 -12.58
N ASP A 160 4.71 0.55 -13.11
CA ASP A 160 4.99 1.95 -13.45
C ASP A 160 4.00 2.49 -14.50
N ASP A 161 3.67 1.68 -15.51
CA ASP A 161 2.78 2.06 -16.60
C ASP A 161 1.33 2.12 -16.11
N GLN A 162 0.92 1.18 -15.24
CA GLN A 162 -0.39 1.18 -14.59
C GLN A 162 -0.57 2.43 -13.70
N LEU A 163 0.44 2.76 -12.91
CA LEU A 163 0.43 3.93 -12.03
C LEU A 163 0.36 5.23 -12.84
N GLN A 164 1.11 5.32 -13.93
CA GLN A 164 1.09 6.49 -14.81
C GLN A 164 -0.27 6.65 -15.50
N PHE A 165 -0.90 5.55 -15.90
CA PHE A 165 -2.26 5.56 -16.44
C PHE A 165 -3.27 6.05 -15.40
N LEU A 166 -3.29 5.46 -14.20
CA LEU A 166 -4.19 5.88 -13.10
C LEU A 166 -4.02 7.37 -12.79
N THR A 167 -2.78 7.81 -12.62
CA THR A 167 -2.46 9.20 -12.29
C THR A 167 -2.93 10.16 -13.39
N GLY A 168 -2.77 9.77 -14.66
CA GLY A 168 -3.25 10.55 -15.80
C GLY A 168 -4.78 10.73 -15.81
N ILE A 169 -5.53 9.65 -15.55
CA ILE A 169 -6.99 9.70 -15.45
C ILE A 169 -7.43 10.53 -14.24
N ALA A 170 -6.83 10.28 -13.07
CA ALA A 170 -7.14 11.03 -11.85
C ALA A 170 -6.87 12.53 -12.02
N GLN A 171 -5.77 12.90 -12.68
CA GLN A 171 -5.45 14.30 -12.96
C GLN A 171 -6.47 14.94 -13.92
N ARG A 172 -6.95 14.21 -14.93
CA ARG A 172 -8.02 14.72 -15.83
C ARG A 172 -9.32 14.95 -15.07
N ILE A 173 -9.73 14.00 -14.22
CA ILE A 173 -10.93 14.12 -13.38
C ILE A 173 -10.79 15.27 -12.38
N SER A 174 -9.61 15.48 -11.80
CA SER A 174 -9.38 16.58 -10.84
C SER A 174 -9.61 17.98 -11.42
N ARG A 175 -9.59 18.13 -12.76
CA ARG A 175 -9.87 19.39 -13.46
C ARG A 175 -11.36 19.61 -13.71
N GLN A 176 -12.21 18.60 -13.50
CA GLN A 176 -13.66 18.68 -13.66
C GLN A 176 -14.27 19.15 -12.33
N GLU A 177 -14.62 20.44 -12.26
CA GLU A 177 -15.07 21.09 -11.03
C GLU A 177 -16.40 20.53 -10.50
N ASP A 178 -17.28 20.11 -11.41
CA ASP A 178 -18.55 19.44 -11.12
C ASP A 178 -18.35 18.08 -10.43
N VAL A 179 -17.41 17.29 -10.93
CA VAL A 179 -17.08 15.97 -10.36
C VAL A 179 -16.37 16.14 -9.02
N MET A 180 -15.44 17.09 -8.91
CA MET A 180 -14.73 17.36 -7.65
C MET A 180 -15.65 17.95 -6.57
N ALA A 181 -16.65 18.75 -6.94
CA ALA A 181 -17.67 19.21 -6.00
C ALA A 181 -18.47 18.04 -5.41
N GLN A 182 -18.75 17.00 -6.21
CA GLN A 182 -19.41 15.79 -5.71
C GLN A 182 -18.49 15.01 -4.75
N VAL A 183 -17.22 14.83 -5.11
CA VAL A 183 -16.23 14.11 -4.31
C VAL A 183 -15.98 14.77 -2.95
N ASN A 184 -15.93 16.10 -2.90
CA ASN A 184 -15.63 16.84 -1.67
C ASN A 184 -16.81 16.94 -0.70
N ASN A 185 -18.05 16.88 -1.19
CA ASN A 185 -19.24 17.17 -0.38
C ASN A 185 -20.06 15.92 0.00
N HIS A 186 -19.75 14.76 -0.55
CA HIS A 186 -20.53 13.53 -0.33
C HIS A 186 -19.68 12.36 0.17
N SER A 187 -20.34 11.41 0.82
CA SER A 187 -19.69 10.16 1.24
C SER A 187 -19.29 9.30 0.02
N VAL A 188 -18.28 8.45 0.18
CA VAL A 188 -17.77 7.58 -0.89
C VAL A 188 -18.89 6.77 -1.54
N ASP A 189 -19.81 6.23 -0.75
CA ASP A 189 -20.94 5.44 -1.26
C ASP A 189 -21.88 6.29 -2.14
N GLN A 190 -22.17 7.53 -1.73
CA GLN A 190 -22.99 8.46 -2.52
C GLN A 190 -22.28 8.92 -3.80
N VAL A 191 -20.96 9.11 -3.75
CA VAL A 191 -20.15 9.43 -4.94
C VAL A 191 -20.20 8.27 -5.93
N MET A 192 -19.98 7.04 -5.45
CA MET A 192 -19.97 5.82 -6.27
C MET A 192 -21.36 5.43 -6.81
N HIS A 193 -22.45 5.84 -6.18
CA HIS A 193 -23.80 5.68 -6.73
C HIS A 193 -24.27 6.86 -7.60
N GLY A 194 -23.49 7.94 -7.66
CA GLY A 194 -23.81 9.13 -8.43
C GLY A 194 -23.24 9.12 -9.85
N LEU A 195 -22.85 10.30 -10.34
CA LEU A 195 -22.32 10.46 -11.71
C LEU A 195 -20.83 10.09 -11.83
N PHE A 196 -20.10 10.07 -10.71
CA PHE A 196 -18.65 9.84 -10.68
C PHE A 196 -18.19 8.60 -11.47
N PRO A 197 -18.76 7.39 -11.32
CA PRO A 197 -18.30 6.24 -12.12
C PRO A 197 -18.48 6.43 -13.62
N LYS A 198 -19.53 7.16 -14.06
CA LYS A 198 -19.74 7.46 -15.48
C LYS A 198 -18.67 8.42 -15.99
N HIS A 199 -18.39 9.49 -15.24
CA HIS A 199 -17.33 10.43 -15.58
C HIS A 199 -15.95 9.77 -15.64
N VAL A 200 -15.66 8.81 -14.77
CA VAL A 200 -14.43 8.01 -14.84
C VAL A 200 -14.36 7.26 -16.17
N LEU A 201 -15.42 6.55 -16.55
CA LEU A 201 -15.47 5.81 -17.81
C LEU A 201 -15.36 6.72 -19.04
N ASP A 202 -16.08 7.84 -19.05
CA ASP A 202 -16.01 8.82 -20.14
C ASP A 202 -14.61 9.41 -20.26
N THR A 203 -13.96 9.73 -19.14
CA THR A 203 -12.58 10.24 -19.12
C THR A 203 -11.58 9.19 -19.64
N VAL A 204 -11.80 7.91 -19.36
CA VAL A 204 -10.99 6.81 -19.92
C VAL A 204 -11.16 6.73 -21.44
N LEU A 205 -12.40 6.81 -21.94
CA LEU A 205 -12.68 6.80 -23.38
C LEU A 205 -12.07 8.01 -24.10
N ASP A 206 -12.16 9.19 -23.50
CA ASP A 206 -11.54 10.41 -24.03
C ASP A 206 -10.02 10.28 -24.05
N ALA A 207 -9.41 9.76 -22.98
CA ALA A 207 -7.98 9.53 -22.92
C ALA A 207 -7.49 8.55 -24.00
N MET A 208 -8.25 7.47 -24.26
CA MET A 208 -7.96 6.53 -25.36
C MET A 208 -8.04 7.23 -26.72
N THR A 209 -9.10 7.99 -26.96
CA THR A 209 -9.33 8.71 -28.23
C THR A 209 -8.25 9.76 -28.48
N ASP A 210 -7.85 10.50 -27.45
CA ASP A 210 -6.76 11.48 -27.53
C ASP A 210 -5.42 10.79 -27.81
N HIS A 211 -5.14 9.67 -27.14
CA HIS A 211 -3.90 8.93 -27.34
C HIS A 211 -3.79 8.39 -28.76
N GLU A 212 -4.90 7.89 -29.32
CA GLU A 212 -4.99 7.46 -30.71
C GLU A 212 -4.71 8.63 -31.67
N LYS A 213 -5.38 9.78 -31.49
CA LYS A 213 -5.17 10.98 -32.32
C LYS A 213 -3.72 11.47 -32.29
N LEU A 214 -3.13 11.57 -31.09
CA LEU A 214 -1.75 11.98 -30.92
C LEU A 214 -0.78 11.00 -31.59
N SER A 215 -1.03 9.69 -31.44
CA SER A 215 -0.22 8.64 -32.07
C SER A 215 -0.29 8.74 -33.59
N LEU A 216 -1.48 8.91 -34.15
CA LEU A 216 -1.67 9.08 -35.59
C LEU A 216 -0.95 10.33 -36.10
N GLU A 217 -1.03 11.46 -35.39
CA GLU A 217 -0.37 12.70 -35.82
C GLU A 217 1.17 12.59 -35.85
N VAL A 218 1.74 11.79 -34.94
CA VAL A 218 3.18 11.49 -34.91
C VAL A 218 3.56 10.50 -36.02
N LEU A 219 2.71 9.52 -36.31
CA LEU A 219 2.99 8.46 -37.30
C LEU A 219 2.77 8.90 -38.76
N ASP A 220 1.78 9.75 -39.02
CA ASP A 220 1.36 10.14 -40.38
C ASP A 220 2.26 11.22 -41.00
N ASN A 221 3.01 11.97 -40.19
CA ASN A 221 3.84 13.08 -40.67
C ASN A 221 5.32 12.90 -40.27
N GLU A 222 6.17 12.60 -41.26
CA GLU A 222 7.60 12.39 -41.04
C GLU A 222 8.32 13.62 -40.44
N THR A 223 7.85 14.84 -40.74
CA THR A 223 8.42 16.06 -40.16
C THR A 223 8.06 16.18 -38.68
N LYS A 224 6.80 15.89 -38.31
CA LYS A 224 6.35 15.88 -36.90
C LYS A 224 7.00 14.75 -36.12
N SER A 225 7.16 13.56 -36.72
CA SER A 225 7.87 12.43 -36.14
C SER A 225 9.32 12.78 -35.78
N ARG A 226 10.06 13.38 -36.73
CA ARG A 226 11.44 13.84 -36.48
C ARG A 226 11.50 14.92 -35.41
N ALA A 227 10.59 15.89 -35.44
CA ALA A 227 10.52 16.93 -34.40
C ALA A 227 10.23 16.33 -33.02
N PHE A 228 9.30 15.39 -32.94
CA PHE A 228 8.94 14.68 -31.71
C PHE A 228 10.13 13.88 -31.15
N ALA A 229 10.86 13.15 -32.00
CA ALA A 229 12.07 12.44 -31.62
C ALA A 229 13.17 13.38 -31.07
N LEU A 230 13.35 14.56 -31.68
CA LEU A 230 14.29 15.58 -31.19
C LEU A 230 13.89 16.14 -29.82
N VAL A 231 12.59 16.33 -29.58
CA VAL A 231 12.08 16.76 -28.27
C VAL A 231 12.35 15.69 -27.20
N ILE A 232 12.08 14.41 -27.50
CA ILE A 232 12.39 13.31 -26.58
C ILE A 232 13.89 13.25 -26.29
N LEU A 233 14.74 13.34 -27.32
CA LEU A 233 16.20 13.32 -27.14
C LEU A 233 16.68 14.47 -26.24
N LYS A 234 16.11 15.67 -26.42
CA LYS A 234 16.41 16.82 -25.56
C LYS A 234 15.96 16.59 -24.12
N MET A 235 14.77 16.03 -23.91
CA MET A 235 14.26 15.69 -22.57
C MET A 235 15.14 14.67 -21.86
N LEU A 236 15.57 13.61 -22.56
CA LEU A 236 16.44 12.58 -21.99
C LEU A 236 17.83 13.14 -21.64
N LYS A 237 18.39 13.98 -22.49
CA LYS A 237 19.69 14.61 -22.23
C LYS A 237 19.63 15.58 -21.05
N THR A 238 18.59 16.40 -20.96
CA THR A 238 18.40 17.35 -19.86
C THR A 238 18.08 16.63 -18.54
N ALA A 239 17.30 15.56 -18.55
CA ALA A 239 17.08 14.71 -17.39
C ALA A 239 18.38 14.00 -16.93
N GLY A 240 19.22 13.57 -17.87
CA GLY A 240 20.55 13.01 -17.57
C GLY A 240 21.52 14.04 -16.97
N GLU A 241 21.43 15.32 -17.38
CA GLU A 241 22.22 16.41 -16.82
C GLU A 241 21.77 16.78 -15.39
N LEU A 242 20.47 16.68 -15.08
CA LEU A 242 19.93 16.87 -13.73
C LEU A 242 20.29 15.72 -12.77
N GLY A 243 20.27 14.47 -13.25
CA GLY A 243 20.68 13.31 -12.46
C GLY A 243 22.19 13.20 -12.21
N GLY A 244 23.02 13.86 -13.02
CA GLY A 244 24.48 13.94 -12.83
C GLY A 244 24.93 14.97 -11.80
N ALA A 245 24.08 15.95 -11.46
CA ALA A 245 24.41 17.01 -10.50
C ALA A 245 24.12 16.62 -9.03
N GLU A 246 23.21 15.67 -8.77
CA GLU A 246 22.93 15.16 -7.42
C GLU A 246 23.94 14.09 -6.94
N GLY A 247 24.79 13.56 -7.82
CA GLY A 247 25.79 12.54 -7.48
C GLY A 247 27.18 13.06 -7.05
N ALA A 248 27.39 14.38 -7.03
CA ALA A 248 28.70 14.99 -6.73
C ALA A 248 28.74 15.77 -5.40
N GLY A 249 27.82 15.46 -4.49
CA GLY A 249 27.75 16.10 -3.18
C GLY A 249 27.11 15.21 -2.12
N ILE A 250 27.82 14.15 -1.72
CA ILE A 250 28.10 13.68 -0.33
C ILE A 250 29.06 12.49 -0.46
#